data_AF-A0A7X4FIU2-F1
#
_entry.id   AF-A0A7X4FIU2-F1
#
_cell.length_a   1.000
_cell.length_b   1.000
_cell.length_c   1.000
_cell.angle_alpha   90.00
_cell.angle_beta   90.00
_cell.angle_gamma   90.00
#
_symmetry.space_group_name_H-M   'P 1'
#
loop_
_entity.id
_entity.type
_entity.pdbx_description
1 polymer ?
#
loop_
_entity_poly.entity_id
_entity_poly.type
_entity_poly.pdbx_seq_one_letter_code
_entity_poly.pdbx_strand_id
1 'polypeptide(L)'
;PMAAWGEGEHPWQRGLTLMQGAINGVDCWNERPNQPGYGRTAQDDISISHNALSLVIASENTWYEGDRALMSDSRWYRLYDSGRDAAVLDIALMLKASHGAVTIGDTKEGGFLCIRVNPSMNANADGEMRNAYGATDETGCWSLPSHWMDYYGPVGDEVAGFAIFDHPQNFRYPTTWHVRGYGLFAPNCWMFKPDHLMPEGGAMTFRWRVIVHTGDTAQADIANRFLDYVDGPRVVWA
;
A
#
# COMPACT_ATOMS: atom_id res chain seq x y z
N PRO A 1 -10.91 3.09 -21.66
CA PRO A 1 -9.70 2.50 -21.05
C PRO A 1 -8.49 3.38 -21.36
N MET A 2 -7.90 4.01 -20.34
CA MET A 2 -6.59 4.66 -20.51
C MET A 2 -5.57 3.61 -20.96
N ALA A 3 -4.65 3.99 -21.85
CA ALA A 3 -3.55 3.11 -22.24
C ALA A 3 -2.82 2.65 -20.97
N ALA A 4 -2.55 1.34 -20.86
CA ALA A 4 -1.78 0.80 -19.76
C ALA A 4 -0.43 1.53 -19.71
N TRP A 5 -0.09 2.06 -18.54
CA TRP A 5 1.22 2.61 -18.28
C TRP A 5 2.28 1.54 -18.56
N GLY A 6 3.06 1.72 -19.63
CA GLY A 6 3.96 0.69 -20.17
C GLY A 6 5.36 1.17 -20.56
N GLU A 7 5.61 2.48 -20.63
CA GLU A 7 6.92 3.05 -20.95
C GLU A 7 7.38 3.98 -19.81
N GLY A 8 8.56 3.71 -19.21
CA GLY A 8 9.12 4.49 -18.10
C GLY A 8 10.19 3.73 -17.30
N GLU A 9 10.76 4.36 -16.26
CA GLU A 9 11.81 3.78 -15.39
C GLU A 9 11.29 2.65 -14.48
N HIS A 10 9.97 2.59 -14.23
CA HIS A 10 9.33 1.61 -13.32
C HIS A 10 8.04 0.98 -13.91
N PRO A 11 8.10 0.26 -15.05
CA PRO A 11 6.93 -0.28 -15.75
C PRO A 11 6.16 -1.39 -15.00
N TRP A 12 6.73 -1.90 -13.91
CA TRP A 12 6.11 -2.89 -13.02
C TRP A 12 5.19 -2.28 -11.96
N GLN A 13 5.29 -0.98 -11.67
CA GLN A 13 4.45 -0.32 -10.66
C GLN A 13 3.13 0.15 -11.28
N ARG A 14 2.13 -0.72 -11.26
CA ARG A 14 0.85 -0.56 -11.97
C ARG A 14 -0.29 -0.30 -10.99
N GLY A 15 -0.49 0.97 -10.61
CA GLY A 15 -1.54 1.34 -9.66
C GLY A 15 -1.21 0.85 -8.25
N LEU A 16 -2.17 0.15 -7.62
CA LEU A 16 -1.99 -0.48 -6.32
C LEU A 16 -1.25 -1.81 -6.46
N THR A 17 -0.07 -1.92 -5.84
CA THR A 17 0.76 -3.12 -5.87
C THR A 17 1.26 -3.49 -4.49
N LEU A 18 1.54 -4.79 -4.28
CA LEU A 18 2.19 -5.29 -3.07
C LEU A 18 3.60 -5.80 -3.38
N MET A 19 4.62 -5.12 -2.86
CA MET A 19 6.03 -5.26 -3.24
C MET A 19 6.95 -4.88 -2.07
N GLN A 20 8.15 -5.47 -1.95
CA GLN A 20 9.12 -5.10 -0.91
C GLN A 20 10.56 -5.27 -1.40
N GLY A 21 11.47 -4.35 -1.02
CA GLY A 21 12.80 -4.25 -1.62
C GLY A 21 13.89 -5.23 -1.14
N ALA A 22 13.69 -5.94 -0.04
CA ALA A 22 14.64 -6.93 0.50
C ALA A 22 13.96 -7.93 1.44
N ILE A 23 13.62 -9.11 0.92
CA ILE A 23 13.21 -10.30 1.69
C ILE A 23 14.35 -11.30 1.66
N ASN A 24 15.00 -11.55 2.81
CA ASN A 24 16.21 -12.37 2.88
C ASN A 24 17.31 -11.91 1.89
N GLY A 25 17.42 -10.59 1.67
CA GLY A 25 18.34 -9.98 0.72
C GLY A 25 17.90 -10.03 -0.75
N VAL A 26 16.71 -10.57 -1.05
CA VAL A 26 16.15 -10.64 -2.42
C VAL A 26 15.26 -9.42 -2.68
N ASP A 27 15.50 -8.73 -3.79
CA ASP A 27 14.70 -7.59 -4.25
C ASP A 27 13.38 -8.06 -4.86
N CYS A 28 12.28 -7.81 -4.16
CA CYS A 28 10.92 -8.10 -4.62
C CYS A 28 10.14 -6.81 -4.92
N TRP A 29 10.85 -5.71 -5.19
CA TRP A 29 10.34 -4.41 -5.58
C TRP A 29 10.54 -4.15 -7.08
N ASN A 30 11.65 -4.61 -7.62
CA ASN A 30 11.95 -4.52 -9.05
C ASN A 30 11.66 -5.86 -9.74
N GLU A 31 10.86 -5.83 -10.80
CA GLU A 31 10.59 -7.03 -11.60
C GLU A 31 11.66 -7.23 -12.66
N ARG A 32 12.63 -8.11 -12.38
CA ARG A 32 13.63 -8.56 -13.37
C ARG A 32 13.59 -10.07 -13.53
N PRO A 33 12.71 -10.59 -14.40
CA PRO A 33 12.54 -12.03 -14.55
C PRO A 33 13.85 -12.71 -14.97
N ASN A 34 14.09 -13.89 -14.41
CA ASN A 34 15.26 -14.74 -14.69
C ASN A 34 16.63 -14.15 -14.29
N GLN A 35 16.66 -13.11 -13.45
CA GLN A 35 17.88 -12.57 -12.88
C GLN A 35 18.01 -12.97 -11.40
N PRO A 36 19.16 -13.53 -10.96
CA PRO A 36 19.42 -13.77 -9.54
C PRO A 36 19.34 -12.49 -8.71
N GLY A 37 18.91 -12.60 -7.46
CA GLY A 37 18.69 -11.47 -6.56
C GLY A 37 17.34 -10.77 -6.71
N TYR A 38 16.51 -11.16 -7.69
CA TYR A 38 15.16 -10.60 -7.89
C TYR A 38 14.07 -11.64 -7.65
N GLY A 39 13.05 -11.23 -6.91
CA GLY A 39 11.95 -12.07 -6.49
C GLY A 39 10.70 -11.93 -7.34
N ARG A 40 9.79 -12.89 -7.18
CA ARG A 40 8.44 -12.86 -7.72
C ARG A 40 7.44 -13.38 -6.71
N THR A 41 6.18 -12.98 -6.84
CA THR A 41 5.07 -13.59 -6.09
C THR A 41 4.26 -14.48 -7.02
N ALA A 42 3.88 -15.67 -6.57
CA ALA A 42 2.85 -16.50 -7.20
C ALA A 42 1.62 -16.53 -6.31
N GLN A 43 0.43 -16.40 -6.92
CA GLN A 43 -0.83 -16.60 -6.24
C GLN A 43 -1.15 -18.09 -6.23
N ASP A 44 -1.25 -18.67 -5.04
CA ASP A 44 -1.47 -20.10 -4.84
C ASP A 44 -2.97 -20.43 -4.78
N ASP A 45 -3.76 -19.56 -4.15
CA ASP A 45 -5.22 -19.70 -4.05
C ASP A 45 -5.92 -18.33 -4.05
N ILE A 46 -7.20 -18.33 -4.42
CA ILE A 46 -8.07 -17.15 -4.35
C ILE A 46 -9.51 -17.55 -4.03
N SER A 47 -10.11 -16.81 -3.11
CA SER A 47 -11.53 -16.93 -2.78
C SER A 47 -12.21 -15.58 -2.73
N ILE A 48 -13.50 -15.57 -3.03
CA ILE A 48 -14.34 -14.38 -2.98
C ILE A 48 -15.55 -14.69 -2.11
N SER A 49 -15.84 -13.81 -1.17
CA SER A 49 -17.04 -13.87 -0.32
C SER A 49 -17.67 -12.48 -0.24
N HIS A 50 -18.96 -12.40 0.06
CA HIS A 50 -19.64 -11.12 0.18
C HIS A 50 -20.77 -11.17 1.20
N ASN A 51 -21.17 -9.99 1.68
CA ASN A 51 -22.37 -9.76 2.46
C ASN A 51 -23.08 -8.49 1.93
N ALA A 52 -24.09 -8.01 2.65
CA ALA A 52 -24.87 -6.85 2.23
C ALA A 52 -24.07 -5.53 2.16
N LEU A 53 -22.91 -5.44 2.83
CA LEU A 53 -22.15 -4.20 3.00
C LEU A 53 -20.76 -4.25 2.34
N SER A 54 -20.28 -5.42 1.96
CA SER A 54 -18.92 -5.58 1.42
C SER A 54 -18.72 -6.88 0.66
N LEU A 55 -17.72 -6.85 -0.23
CA LEU A 55 -17.10 -8.00 -0.86
C LEU A 55 -15.68 -8.16 -0.32
N VAL A 56 -15.23 -9.39 -0.12
CA VAL A 56 -13.87 -9.74 0.30
C VAL A 56 -13.24 -10.67 -0.72
N ILE A 57 -12.09 -10.26 -1.25
CA ILE A 57 -11.18 -11.13 -2.00
C ILE A 57 -10.09 -11.56 -1.03
N ALA A 58 -9.90 -12.87 -0.86
CA ALA A 58 -8.80 -13.41 -0.08
C ALA A 58 -7.87 -14.20 -0.99
N SER A 59 -6.55 -14.04 -0.82
CA SER A 59 -5.55 -14.83 -1.55
C SER A 59 -4.46 -15.36 -0.64
N GLU A 60 -3.94 -16.54 -1.01
CA GLU A 60 -2.71 -17.11 -0.47
C GLU A 60 -1.64 -17.01 -1.54
N ASN A 61 -0.43 -16.60 -1.16
CA ASN A 61 0.64 -16.31 -2.10
C ASN A 61 1.98 -16.78 -1.55
N THR A 62 2.87 -17.19 -2.45
CA THR A 62 4.26 -17.55 -2.11
C THR A 62 5.24 -16.67 -2.89
N TRP A 63 6.26 -16.18 -2.18
CA TRP A 63 7.34 -15.36 -2.72
C TRP A 63 8.53 -16.25 -3.05
N TYR A 64 9.15 -16.03 -4.21
CA TYR A 64 10.24 -16.86 -4.73
C TYR A 64 11.41 -16.02 -5.23
N GLU A 65 12.61 -16.56 -5.11
CA GLU A 65 13.76 -16.23 -5.98
C GLU A 65 13.99 -17.43 -6.91
N GLY A 66 13.72 -17.28 -8.21
CA GLY A 66 13.68 -18.43 -9.13
C GLY A 66 12.65 -19.47 -8.67
N ASP A 67 13.13 -20.65 -8.27
CA ASP A 67 12.32 -21.77 -7.71
C ASP A 67 12.43 -21.89 -6.18
N ARG A 68 13.27 -21.08 -5.54
CA ARG A 68 13.47 -21.08 -4.09
C ARG A 68 12.38 -20.26 -3.42
N ALA A 69 11.48 -20.91 -2.69
CA ALA A 69 10.49 -20.22 -1.87
C ALA A 69 11.18 -19.44 -0.73
N LEU A 70 10.75 -18.21 -0.50
CA LEU A 70 11.30 -17.28 0.50
C LEU A 70 10.38 -17.20 1.72
N MET A 71 9.09 -16.99 1.48
CA MET A 71 8.04 -16.81 2.47
C MET A 71 6.67 -16.94 1.80
N SER A 72 5.60 -17.00 2.59
CA SER A 72 4.23 -16.89 2.08
C SER A 72 3.51 -15.70 2.71
N ASP A 73 2.40 -15.29 2.11
CA ASP A 73 1.48 -14.34 2.71
C ASP A 73 0.01 -14.73 2.49
N SER A 74 -0.85 -14.26 3.39
CA SER A 74 -2.29 -14.17 3.16
C SER A 74 -2.68 -12.72 2.95
N ARG A 75 -3.58 -12.46 2.01
CA ARG A 75 -4.10 -11.12 1.71
C ARG A 75 -5.61 -11.13 1.81
N TRP A 76 -6.16 -10.06 2.36
CA TRP A 76 -7.59 -9.79 2.34
C TRP A 76 -7.83 -8.38 1.82
N TYR A 77 -8.66 -8.29 0.79
CA TYR A 77 -9.10 -7.05 0.17
C TYR A 77 -10.60 -6.93 0.38
N ARG A 78 -11.03 -6.08 1.30
CA ARG A 78 -12.44 -5.83 1.58
C ARG A 78 -12.87 -4.53 0.92
N LEU A 79 -13.68 -4.66 -0.12
CA LEU A 79 -14.33 -3.55 -0.80
C LEU A 79 -15.70 -3.32 -0.16
N TYR A 80 -15.96 -2.12 0.34
CA TYR A 80 -17.27 -1.77 0.92
C TYR A 80 -18.20 -1.19 -0.13
N ASP A 81 -19.49 -1.41 0.07
CA ASP A 81 -20.51 -0.62 -0.61
C ASP A 81 -20.37 0.85 -0.19
N SER A 82 -20.19 1.73 -1.17
CA SER A 82 -19.84 3.14 -0.96
C SER A 82 -20.50 4.03 -2.01
N GLY A 83 -20.61 5.33 -1.69
CA GLY A 83 -21.16 6.33 -2.61
C GLY A 83 -20.35 6.43 -3.91
N ARG A 84 -20.91 7.07 -4.94
CA ARG A 84 -20.22 7.19 -6.25
C ARG A 84 -18.96 8.05 -6.20
N ASP A 85 -18.85 8.90 -5.19
CA ASP A 85 -17.75 9.82 -4.91
C ASP A 85 -16.55 9.15 -4.22
N ALA A 86 -16.69 7.88 -3.80
CA ALA A 86 -15.60 7.17 -3.15
C ALA A 86 -15.62 5.65 -3.38
N ALA A 87 -14.45 5.03 -3.28
CA ALA A 87 -14.34 3.58 -3.05
C ALA A 87 -13.52 3.34 -1.79
N VAL A 88 -14.04 2.52 -0.88
CA VAL A 88 -13.37 2.17 0.37
C VAL A 88 -12.85 0.74 0.29
N LEU A 89 -11.53 0.58 0.38
CA LEU A 89 -10.84 -0.69 0.30
C LEU A 89 -9.98 -0.92 1.54
N ASP A 90 -10.35 -1.86 2.39
CA ASP A 90 -9.47 -2.34 3.45
C ASP A 90 -8.55 -3.44 2.92
N ILE A 91 -7.28 -3.36 3.27
CA ILE A 91 -6.24 -4.32 2.90
C ILE A 91 -5.60 -4.84 4.18
N ALA A 92 -5.63 -6.16 4.38
CA ALA A 92 -4.83 -6.84 5.38
C ALA A 92 -3.82 -7.76 4.68
N LEU A 93 -2.56 -7.66 5.09
CA LEU A 93 -1.47 -8.51 4.62
C LEU A 93 -0.85 -9.20 5.83
N MET A 94 -0.90 -10.53 5.86
CA MET A 94 -0.23 -11.35 6.86
C MET A 94 0.96 -12.07 6.23
N LEU A 95 2.15 -11.61 6.54
CA LEU A 95 3.41 -12.25 6.17
C LEU A 95 3.64 -13.49 7.05
N LYS A 96 4.19 -14.55 6.47
CA LYS A 96 4.44 -15.83 7.14
C LYS A 96 5.84 -16.33 6.80
N ALA A 97 6.67 -16.57 7.82
CA ALA A 97 7.98 -17.22 7.69
C ALA A 97 7.82 -18.73 7.47
N SER A 98 7.18 -19.13 6.37
CA SER A 98 6.80 -20.52 6.06
C SER A 98 7.93 -21.38 5.50
N HIS A 99 9.05 -20.77 5.11
CA HIS A 99 10.19 -21.44 4.45
C HIS A 99 11.51 -21.09 5.14
N GLY A 100 11.51 -21.12 6.47
CA GLY A 100 12.63 -20.67 7.31
C GLY A 100 12.44 -19.24 7.81
N ALA A 101 13.43 -18.75 8.54
CA ALA A 101 13.41 -17.37 9.05
C ALA A 101 13.43 -16.34 7.90
N VAL A 102 12.78 -15.21 8.14
CA VAL A 102 12.65 -14.11 7.18
C VAL A 102 13.24 -12.84 7.77
N THR A 103 14.27 -12.31 7.14
CA THR A 103 14.80 -10.97 7.38
C THR A 103 14.16 -10.00 6.39
N ILE A 104 13.46 -8.99 6.90
CA ILE A 104 12.94 -7.87 6.12
C ILE A 104 13.93 -6.72 6.25
N GLY A 105 14.56 -6.34 5.14
CA GLY A 105 15.65 -5.36 5.09
C GLY A 105 15.20 -3.90 5.07
N ASP A 106 16.14 -3.01 5.40
CA ASP A 106 15.97 -1.55 5.49
C ASP A 106 15.93 -0.81 4.15
N THR A 107 15.00 -1.15 3.27
CA THR A 107 14.97 -0.55 1.94
C THR A 107 14.34 0.84 1.91
N LYS A 108 14.91 1.71 1.07
CA LYS A 108 14.28 2.96 0.66
C LYS A 108 12.98 2.67 -0.09
N GLU A 109 13.02 1.61 -0.90
CA GLU A 109 11.94 1.06 -1.70
C GLU A 109 10.86 0.45 -0.79
N GLY A 110 9.59 0.56 -1.19
CA GLY A 110 8.41 0.62 -0.30
C GLY A 110 8.11 -0.59 0.60
N GLY A 111 7.25 -0.36 1.60
CA GLY A 111 6.95 -1.27 2.71
C GLY A 111 5.69 -2.11 2.51
N PHE A 112 5.72 -2.97 1.50
CA PHE A 112 4.63 -3.84 1.05
C PHE A 112 3.56 -3.12 0.24
N LEU A 113 2.75 -2.21 0.79
CA LEU A 113 1.74 -1.51 -0.01
C LEU A 113 2.35 -0.33 -0.78
N CYS A 114 2.06 -0.21 -2.07
CA CYS A 114 2.46 0.92 -2.91
C CYS A 114 1.32 1.33 -3.84
N ILE A 115 1.15 2.64 -4.05
CA ILE A 115 0.31 3.17 -5.11
C ILE A 115 1.15 4.05 -6.03
N ARG A 116 1.03 3.77 -7.33
CA ARG A 116 1.47 4.65 -8.42
C ARG A 116 0.23 5.32 -9.02
N VAL A 117 0.11 6.63 -8.88
CA VAL A 117 -1.04 7.40 -9.41
C VAL A 117 -0.94 7.62 -10.92
N ASN A 118 -2.01 8.14 -11.51
CA ASN A 118 -1.98 8.60 -12.89
C ASN A 118 -0.94 9.72 -13.06
N PRO A 119 -0.13 9.75 -14.13
CA PRO A 119 0.80 10.84 -14.41
C PRO A 119 0.19 12.24 -14.44
N SER A 120 -1.08 12.39 -14.82
CA SER A 120 -1.76 13.69 -14.77
C SER A 120 -1.89 14.20 -13.34
N MET A 121 -1.79 13.31 -12.35
CA MET A 121 -1.78 13.60 -10.94
C MET A 121 -0.36 13.67 -10.35
N ASN A 122 0.72 13.70 -11.14
CA ASN A 122 2.06 13.83 -10.57
C ASN A 122 2.20 15.17 -9.81
N ALA A 123 2.69 15.14 -8.57
CA ALA A 123 2.89 16.36 -7.76
C ALA A 123 4.09 17.22 -8.19
N ASN A 124 4.93 16.73 -9.10
CA ASN A 124 5.89 17.59 -9.81
C ASN A 124 5.27 18.32 -11.02
N ALA A 125 3.97 18.12 -11.25
CA ALA A 125 3.14 18.77 -12.25
C ALA A 125 1.88 19.34 -11.55
N ASP A 126 0.68 18.90 -11.94
CA ASP A 126 -0.60 19.46 -11.49
C ASP A 126 -1.22 18.72 -10.29
N GLY A 127 -0.57 17.67 -9.78
CA GLY A 127 -1.03 16.94 -8.59
C GLY A 127 -0.52 17.52 -7.27
N GLU A 128 -1.00 16.94 -6.18
CA GLU A 128 -0.59 17.29 -4.83
C GLU A 128 -0.53 16.02 -3.95
N MET A 129 0.46 15.97 -3.06
CA MET A 129 0.51 15.00 -1.98
C MET A 129 0.22 15.73 -0.68
N ARG A 130 -0.46 15.09 0.28
CA ARG A 130 -0.75 15.71 1.58
C ARG A 130 -0.70 14.69 2.70
N ASN A 131 -0.08 15.06 3.81
CA ASN A 131 -0.02 14.21 5.00
C ASN A 131 -0.92 14.73 6.14
N ALA A 132 -1.05 13.92 7.20
CA ALA A 132 -1.88 14.24 8.36
C ALA A 132 -1.46 15.49 9.15
N TYR A 133 -0.23 15.97 8.95
CA TYR A 133 0.31 17.17 9.59
C TYR A 133 0.22 18.42 8.70
N GLY A 134 -0.39 18.29 7.51
CA GLY A 134 -0.61 19.38 6.56
C GLY A 134 0.57 19.70 5.66
N ALA A 135 1.62 18.87 5.64
CA ALA A 135 2.69 19.01 4.65
C ALA A 135 2.17 18.63 3.27
N THR A 136 2.62 19.35 2.24
CA THR A 136 2.13 19.21 0.86
C THR A 136 3.22 18.96 -0.19
N ASP A 137 4.46 18.78 0.25
CA ASP A 137 5.62 18.61 -0.62
C ASP A 137 6.41 17.33 -0.27
N GLU A 138 7.32 16.94 -1.18
CA GLU A 138 8.15 15.75 -0.97
C GLU A 138 9.04 15.90 0.27
N THR A 139 9.52 17.10 0.58
CA THR A 139 10.37 17.37 1.76
C THR A 139 9.62 17.05 3.06
N GLY A 140 8.38 17.51 3.20
CA GLY A 140 7.56 17.32 4.39
C GLY A 140 6.82 15.97 4.45
N CYS A 141 6.85 15.19 3.37
CA CYS A 141 6.17 13.90 3.30
C CYS A 141 7.14 12.70 3.21
N TRP A 142 8.37 12.86 2.71
CA TRP A 142 9.32 11.76 2.53
C TRP A 142 10.05 11.41 3.82
N SER A 143 10.02 10.13 4.19
CA SER A 143 10.67 9.58 5.38
C SER A 143 10.16 10.12 6.71
N LEU A 144 9.04 10.85 6.72
CA LEU A 144 8.44 11.38 7.94
C LEU A 144 7.23 10.53 8.34
N PRO A 145 7.02 10.31 9.65
CA PRO A 145 5.87 9.56 10.14
C PRO A 145 4.58 10.31 9.82
N SER A 146 3.53 9.60 9.44
CA SER A 146 2.18 10.17 9.30
C SER A 146 1.09 9.10 9.39
N HIS A 147 -0.07 9.48 9.94
CA HIS A 147 -1.22 8.58 10.09
C HIS A 147 -1.86 8.18 8.75
N TRP A 148 -1.78 9.09 7.79
CA TRP A 148 -2.27 8.90 6.44
C TRP A 148 -1.49 9.77 5.46
N MET A 149 -1.53 9.37 4.19
CA MET A 149 -1.02 10.13 3.06
C MET A 149 -2.06 10.12 1.96
N ASP A 150 -2.38 11.29 1.44
CA ASP A 150 -3.24 11.50 0.29
C ASP A 150 -2.42 11.95 -0.92
N TYR A 151 -2.87 11.54 -2.10
CA TYR A 151 -2.30 11.95 -3.38
C TYR A 151 -3.44 12.15 -4.37
N TYR A 152 -3.64 13.39 -4.81
CA TYR A 152 -4.73 13.77 -5.71
C TYR A 152 -4.24 14.67 -6.85
N GLY A 153 -5.08 14.83 -7.86
CA GLY A 153 -4.78 15.70 -8.99
C GLY A 153 -5.83 15.55 -10.09
N PRO A 154 -5.64 16.26 -11.22
CA PRO A 154 -6.59 16.19 -12.33
C PRO A 154 -6.53 14.81 -13.02
N VAL A 155 -7.70 14.25 -13.33
CA VAL A 155 -7.87 13.06 -14.18
C VAL A 155 -9.05 13.33 -15.12
N GLY A 156 -8.75 13.64 -16.38
CA GLY A 156 -9.81 14.07 -17.31
C GLY A 156 -10.37 15.44 -16.91
N ASP A 157 -11.67 15.51 -16.67
CA ASP A 157 -12.41 16.72 -16.24
C ASP A 157 -12.70 16.75 -14.73
N GLU A 158 -12.18 15.79 -13.97
CA GLU A 158 -12.38 15.67 -12.53
C GLU A 158 -11.05 15.80 -11.76
N VAL A 159 -11.15 16.19 -10.49
CA VAL A 159 -10.07 15.98 -9.51
C VAL A 159 -10.38 14.69 -8.78
N ALA A 160 -9.41 13.79 -8.72
CA ALA A 160 -9.55 12.51 -8.03
C ALA A 160 -8.26 12.18 -7.28
N GLY A 161 -8.36 11.29 -6.29
CA GLY A 161 -7.24 10.96 -5.43
C GLY A 161 -7.29 9.57 -4.83
N PHE A 162 -6.17 9.21 -4.21
CA PHE A 162 -5.99 8.03 -3.40
C PHE A 162 -5.42 8.44 -2.05
N ALA A 163 -6.10 8.10 -0.96
CA ALA A 163 -5.55 8.20 0.38
C ALA A 163 -5.26 6.80 0.94
N ILE A 164 -4.12 6.65 1.61
CA ILE A 164 -3.76 5.43 2.35
C ILE A 164 -3.71 5.77 3.84
N PHE A 165 -4.41 4.97 4.65
CA PHE A 165 -4.45 5.08 6.10
C PHE A 165 -3.62 3.96 6.73
N ASP A 166 -2.69 4.33 7.60
CA ASP A 166 -1.94 3.37 8.41
C ASP A 166 -2.76 2.98 9.65
N HIS A 167 -2.68 1.72 10.07
CA HIS A 167 -3.46 1.23 11.20
C HIS A 167 -2.66 1.26 12.51
N PRO A 168 -3.25 1.69 13.66
CA PRO A 168 -2.56 1.77 14.96
C PRO A 168 -1.88 0.48 15.45
N GLN A 169 -2.33 -0.67 14.96
CA GLN A 169 -1.76 -1.99 15.31
C GLN A 169 -0.61 -2.43 14.39
N ASN A 170 -0.29 -1.66 13.35
CA ASN A 170 0.83 -1.98 12.47
C ASN A 170 2.16 -1.79 13.20
N PHE A 171 3.15 -2.60 12.82
CA PHE A 171 4.50 -2.46 13.32
C PHE A 171 5.06 -1.07 12.99
N ARG A 172 5.64 -0.39 14.00
CA ARG A 172 6.17 0.98 13.92
C ARG A 172 5.15 2.05 13.51
N TYR A 173 3.89 1.90 13.93
CA TYR A 173 2.87 2.94 13.75
C TYR A 173 3.17 4.25 14.53
N PRO A 174 2.83 5.43 13.97
CA PRO A 174 2.52 5.64 12.56
C PRO A 174 3.77 5.44 11.70
N THR A 175 3.61 4.73 10.59
CA THR A 175 4.70 4.46 9.66
C THR A 175 5.26 5.75 9.07
N THR A 176 6.53 5.70 8.68
CA THR A 176 7.13 6.65 7.74
C THR A 176 6.66 6.38 6.32
N TRP A 177 6.76 7.37 5.45
CA TRP A 177 6.25 7.29 4.07
C TRP A 177 7.36 7.40 3.03
N HIS A 178 7.30 6.55 2.01
CA HIS A 178 8.09 6.71 0.80
C HIS A 178 7.21 7.37 -0.27
N VAL A 179 7.35 8.69 -0.44
CA VAL A 179 6.60 9.49 -1.42
C VAL A 179 7.52 10.07 -2.48
N ARG A 180 7.01 10.30 -3.69
CA ARG A 180 7.73 10.93 -4.79
C ARG A 180 6.83 11.84 -5.60
N GLY A 181 7.36 12.98 -6.03
CA GLY A 181 6.66 13.94 -6.90
C GLY A 181 6.22 13.35 -8.25
N TYR A 182 6.83 12.27 -8.70
CA TYR A 182 6.42 11.55 -9.91
C TYR A 182 5.35 10.47 -9.65
N GLY A 183 4.51 10.68 -8.64
CA GLY A 183 3.28 9.91 -8.44
C GLY A 183 3.40 8.60 -7.66
N LEU A 184 4.48 8.37 -6.90
CA LEU A 184 4.56 7.21 -6.01
C LEU A 184 4.28 7.61 -4.57
N PHE A 185 3.53 6.79 -3.85
CA PHE A 185 3.50 6.85 -2.40
C PHE A 185 3.22 5.47 -1.78
N ALA A 186 3.93 5.18 -0.69
CA ALA A 186 3.88 3.91 -0.01
C ALA A 186 4.13 4.09 1.50
N PRO A 187 3.32 3.49 2.38
CA PRO A 187 3.73 3.29 3.77
C PRO A 187 5.02 2.46 3.77
N ASN A 188 6.06 2.95 4.44
CA ASN A 188 7.34 2.27 4.54
C ASN A 188 7.92 2.38 5.94
N CYS A 189 7.71 1.36 6.76
CA CYS A 189 8.22 1.30 8.13
C CYS A 189 9.68 0.79 8.23
N TRP A 190 10.32 0.51 7.10
CA TRP A 190 11.66 -0.11 7.01
C TRP A 190 12.76 0.89 6.72
N MET A 191 12.47 1.94 5.95
CA MET A 191 13.46 2.93 5.53
C MET A 191 14.19 3.59 6.72
N PHE A 192 15.52 3.54 6.71
CA PHE A 192 16.40 4.07 7.76
C PHE A 192 16.12 3.49 9.16
N LYS A 193 15.78 2.20 9.23
CA LYS A 193 15.58 1.46 10.47
C LYS A 193 16.33 0.13 10.41
N PRO A 194 16.62 -0.52 11.54
CA PRO A 194 17.22 -1.85 11.52
C PRO A 194 16.30 -2.85 10.82
N ASP A 195 16.93 -3.81 10.15
CA ASP A 195 16.33 -5.03 9.64
C ASP A 195 15.47 -5.72 10.72
N HIS A 196 14.40 -6.37 10.26
CA HIS A 196 13.51 -7.12 11.12
C HIS A 196 13.59 -8.62 10.83
N LEU A 197 13.98 -9.39 11.85
CA LEU A 197 14.00 -10.85 11.79
C LEU A 197 12.67 -11.42 12.30
N MET A 198 11.94 -12.07 11.41
CA MET A 198 10.82 -12.93 11.73
C MET A 198 11.33 -14.38 11.81
N PRO A 199 11.28 -15.05 12.98
CA PRO A 199 11.75 -16.43 13.11
C PRO A 199 10.89 -17.37 12.26
N GLU A 200 11.43 -18.55 11.94
CA GLU A 200 10.68 -19.60 11.24
C GLU A 200 9.36 -19.90 11.96
N GLY A 201 8.26 -20.00 11.19
CA GLY A 201 6.91 -20.15 11.71
C GLY A 201 6.29 -18.86 12.28
N GLY A 202 7.04 -17.76 12.34
CA GLY A 202 6.54 -16.44 12.73
C GLY A 202 5.59 -15.83 11.69
N ALA A 203 4.78 -14.88 12.15
CA ALA A 203 3.88 -14.12 11.29
C ALA A 203 3.79 -12.65 11.72
N MET A 204 3.54 -11.76 10.77
CA MET A 204 3.35 -10.33 11.00
C MET A 204 2.20 -9.82 10.13
N THR A 205 1.31 -9.00 10.70
CA THR A 205 0.15 -8.46 9.98
C THR A 205 0.22 -6.95 9.83
N PHE A 206 0.06 -6.49 8.60
CA PHE A 206 -0.18 -5.10 8.25
C PHE A 206 -1.63 -4.88 7.82
N ARG A 207 -2.17 -3.71 8.12
CA ARG A 207 -3.54 -3.30 7.83
C ARG A 207 -3.55 -1.88 7.29
N TRP A 208 -4.22 -1.65 6.18
CA TRP A 208 -4.40 -0.32 5.59
C TRP A 208 -5.82 -0.15 5.12
N ARG A 209 -6.29 1.10 5.11
CA ARG A 209 -7.47 1.48 4.31
C ARG A 209 -7.01 2.36 3.17
N VAL A 210 -7.47 2.04 1.97
CA VAL A 210 -7.33 2.88 0.78
C VAL A 210 -8.68 3.51 0.49
N ILE A 211 -8.69 4.83 0.33
CA ILE A 211 -9.83 5.60 -0.14
C ILE A 211 -9.49 6.07 -1.55
N VAL A 212 -10.27 5.64 -2.54
CA VAL A 212 -10.36 6.35 -3.81
C VAL A 212 -11.42 7.43 -3.62
N HIS A 213 -11.16 8.66 -4.02
CA HIS A 213 -12.09 9.78 -3.82
C HIS A 213 -12.09 10.76 -5.00
N THR A 214 -13.18 11.52 -5.10
CA THR A 214 -13.25 12.73 -5.93
C THR A 214 -13.03 13.97 -5.06
N GLY A 215 -12.39 14.99 -5.64
CA GLY A 215 -12.04 16.24 -4.96
C GLY A 215 -10.63 16.24 -4.37
N ASP A 216 -10.28 17.36 -3.74
CA ASP A 216 -9.05 17.48 -2.95
C ASP A 216 -9.19 16.83 -1.56
N THR A 217 -8.10 16.79 -0.78
CA THR A 217 -8.07 16.20 0.56
C THR A 217 -9.16 16.75 1.50
N ALA A 218 -9.49 18.04 1.39
CA ALA A 218 -10.48 18.69 2.25
C ALA A 218 -11.91 18.37 1.79
N GLN A 219 -12.17 18.44 0.48
CA GLN A 219 -13.47 18.08 -0.11
C GLN A 219 -13.82 16.61 0.12
N ALA A 220 -12.83 15.71 0.05
CA ALA A 220 -13.00 14.29 0.31
C ALA A 220 -13.04 13.93 1.81
N ASP A 221 -12.83 14.91 2.71
CA ASP A 221 -12.85 14.78 4.16
C ASP A 221 -11.93 13.66 4.70
N ILE A 222 -10.72 13.58 4.15
CA ILE A 222 -9.77 12.48 4.41
C ILE A 222 -9.43 12.36 5.90
N ALA A 223 -9.31 13.51 6.60
CA ALA A 223 -8.98 13.52 8.02
C ALA A 223 -10.06 12.84 8.88
N ASN A 224 -11.35 13.12 8.65
CA ASN A 224 -12.43 12.46 9.40
C ASN A 224 -12.61 11.01 8.97
N ARG A 225 -12.46 10.69 7.68
CA ARG A 225 -12.50 9.29 7.21
C ARG A 225 -11.42 8.42 7.86
N PHE A 226 -10.26 9.00 8.19
CA PHE A 226 -9.24 8.31 8.99
C PHE A 226 -9.73 8.04 10.41
N LEU A 227 -10.40 9.00 11.06
CA LEU A 227 -10.99 8.79 12.39
C LEU A 227 -12.05 7.68 12.36
N ASP A 228 -12.90 7.65 11.33
CA ASP A 228 -13.87 6.55 11.12
C ASP A 228 -13.20 5.18 10.91
N TYR A 229 -11.96 5.16 10.41
CA TYR A 229 -11.21 3.92 10.25
C TYR A 229 -10.63 3.43 11.56
N VAL A 230 -10.02 4.30 12.37
CA VAL A 230 -9.34 3.91 13.60
C VAL A 230 -10.25 3.86 14.82
N ASP A 231 -11.39 4.54 14.78
CA ASP A 231 -12.45 4.52 15.80
C ASP A 231 -13.82 4.32 15.12
N GLY A 232 -13.97 3.15 14.50
CA GLY A 232 -15.16 2.82 13.72
C GLY A 232 -16.49 2.89 14.47
N PRO A 233 -17.62 2.89 13.73
CA PRO A 233 -18.94 3.06 14.32
C PRO A 233 -19.22 2.01 15.38
N ARG A 234 -19.54 2.48 16.59
CA ARG A 234 -19.95 1.63 17.71
C ARG A 234 -21.46 1.47 17.67
N VAL A 235 -21.93 0.25 17.41
CA VAL A 235 -23.36 -0.07 17.49
C VAL A 235 -23.74 -0.08 18.97
N VAL A 236 -24.43 0.98 19.41
CA VAL A 236 -25.07 1.04 20.72
C VAL A 236 -26.57 0.83 20.55
N TRP A 237 -27.12 -0.13 21.28
CA TRP A 237 -28.57 -0.29 21.38
C TRP A 237 -29.08 0.75 22.37
N ALA A 238 -30.04 1.56 21.94
CA ALA A 238 -30.84 2.41 22.82
C ALA A 238 -32.00 1.60 23.43
#